data_AF-A0A928X211-F1
#
_entry.id   AF-A0A928X211-F1
#
_cell.length_a   1.000
_cell.length_b   1.000
_cell.length_c   1.000
_cell.angle_alpha   90.00
_cell.angle_beta   90.00
_cell.angle_gamma   90.00
#
_symmetry.space_group_name_H-M   'P 1'
#
loop_
_entity.id
_entity.type
_entity.pdbx_description
1 polymer ?
#
loop_
_entity_poly.entity_id
_entity_poly.type
_entity_poly.pdbx_seq_one_letter_code
_entity_poly.pdbx_strand_id
1 'polypeptide(L)'
;MFATDSSSYIELLKKFPPRPIKSEEELFAVQEVIDTLLDSGEITPEKQDYINVLGILVHEYEDEHVFIPDLYGVELLKALIDELGLKQKDLVNVFKTESIISAILNGQRKFTVEHIEKLSDFFKLSPSVFFRRSL
;
A
#
# COMPACT_ATOMS: atom_id res chain seq x y z
N MET A 1 18.70 -30.06 -2.28
CA MET A 1 19.99 -29.35 -2.10
C MET A 1 19.86 -28.05 -2.87
N PHE A 2 19.86 -26.92 -2.18
CA PHE A 2 19.88 -25.61 -2.84
C PHE A 2 21.28 -25.45 -3.46
N ALA A 3 21.34 -25.53 -4.79
CA ALA A 3 22.57 -25.28 -5.54
C ALA A 3 22.73 -23.76 -5.70
N THR A 4 22.94 -23.08 -4.58
CA THR A 4 23.29 -21.66 -4.53
C THR A 4 24.79 -21.54 -4.30
N ASP A 5 25.40 -20.49 -4.86
CA ASP A 5 26.76 -20.13 -4.48
C ASP A 5 26.74 -19.67 -3.02
N SER A 6 26.98 -20.62 -2.12
CA SER A 6 26.95 -20.38 -0.68
C SER A 6 27.93 -19.29 -0.24
N SER A 7 28.94 -18.96 -1.07
CA SER A 7 29.87 -17.88 -0.76
C SER A 7 29.21 -16.51 -0.85
N SER A 8 28.45 -16.24 -1.91
CA SER A 8 27.83 -14.93 -2.15
C SER A 8 26.73 -14.62 -1.13
N TYR A 9 25.92 -15.63 -0.76
CA TYR A 9 24.90 -15.47 0.29
C TYR A 9 25.52 -15.17 1.66
N ILE A 10 26.62 -15.85 2.01
CA ILE A 10 27.32 -15.63 3.28
C ILE A 10 27.94 -14.23 3.34
N GLU A 11 28.36 -13.66 2.21
CA GLU A 11 28.85 -12.28 2.15
C GLU A 11 27.75 -11.27 2.48
N LEU A 12 26.52 -11.48 1.97
CA LEU A 12 25.36 -10.66 2.31
C LEU A 12 25.08 -10.69 3.82
N LEU A 13 25.03 -11.90 4.41
CA LEU A 13 24.82 -12.10 5.85
C LEU A 13 25.90 -11.45 6.71
N LYS A 14 27.16 -11.43 6.26
CA LYS A 14 28.26 -10.78 6.99
C LYS A 14 28.17 -9.25 6.90
N LYS A 15 27.78 -8.72 5.74
CA LYS A 15 27.67 -7.28 5.51
C LYS A 15 26.54 -6.68 6.32
N PHE A 16 25.41 -7.36 6.38
CA PHE A 16 24.25 -6.95 7.16
C PHE A 16 23.59 -8.19 7.78
N PRO A 17 23.88 -8.52 9.05
CA PRO A 17 23.25 -9.68 9.68
C PRO A 17 21.78 -9.40 10.01
N PRO A 18 20.80 -10.15 9.48
CA PRO A 18 19.38 -9.92 9.76
C PRO A 18 19.06 -10.14 11.24
N ARG A 19 18.26 -9.23 11.81
CA ARG A 19 17.76 -9.26 13.20
C ARG A 19 16.32 -8.77 13.22
N PRO A 20 15.49 -9.20 14.18
CA PRO A 20 14.16 -8.61 14.39
C PRO A 20 14.28 -7.09 14.56
N ILE A 21 13.43 -6.35 13.84
CA ILE A 21 13.36 -4.89 13.86
C ILE A 21 12.60 -4.45 15.12
N LYS A 22 13.11 -3.44 15.83
CA LYS A 22 12.57 -2.99 17.12
C LYS A 22 12.32 -1.50 17.21
N SER A 23 12.71 -0.75 16.17
CA SER A 23 12.46 0.68 16.09
C SER A 23 12.29 1.13 14.65
N GLU A 24 11.77 2.34 14.48
CA GLU A 24 11.57 2.96 13.16
C GLU A 24 12.92 3.22 12.47
N GLU A 25 13.96 3.57 13.22
CA GLU A 25 15.31 3.75 12.67
C GLU A 25 15.89 2.43 12.14
N GLU A 26 15.63 1.31 12.83
CA GLU A 26 16.01 -0.01 12.35
C GLU A 26 15.20 -0.42 11.10
N LEU A 27 13.90 -0.08 11.05
CA LEU A 27 13.06 -0.30 9.88
C LEU A 27 13.63 0.42 8.65
N PHE A 28 13.93 1.71 8.77
CA PHE A 28 14.52 2.49 7.68
C PHE A 28 15.87 1.91 7.24
N ALA A 29 16.74 1.51 8.17
CA ALA A 29 18.03 0.92 7.82
C ALA A 29 17.88 -0.40 7.03
N VAL A 30 16.90 -1.24 7.37
CA VAL A 30 16.61 -2.47 6.63
C VAL A 30 16.04 -2.16 5.23
N GLN A 31 15.13 -1.19 5.13
CA GLN A 31 14.56 -0.75 3.85
C GLN A 31 15.64 -0.21 2.90
N GLU A 32 16.56 0.63 3.38
CA GLU A 32 17.69 1.13 2.57
C GLU A 32 18.57 0.00 2.04
N VAL A 33 18.78 -1.08 2.81
CA VAL A 33 19.52 -2.25 2.35
C VAL A 33 18.75 -2.98 1.25
N ILE A 34 17.44 -3.16 1.40
CA ILE A 34 16.59 -3.76 0.36
C ILE A 34 16.67 -2.93 -0.92
N ASP A 35 16.50 -1.62 -0.83
CA ASP A 35 16.53 -0.70 -1.98
C ASP A 35 17.87 -0.74 -2.68
N THR A 36 18.98 -0.68 -1.94
CA THR A 36 20.34 -0.79 -2.49
C THR A 36 20.54 -2.10 -3.25
N LEU A 37 19.95 -3.19 -2.74
CA LEU A 37 19.99 -4.47 -3.42
C LEU A 37 19.12 -4.41 -4.69
N LEU A 38 17.90 -3.92 -4.64
CA LEU A 38 17.05 -3.84 -5.84
C LEU A 38 17.66 -2.95 -6.94
N ASP A 39 18.27 -1.83 -6.57
CA ASP A 39 18.89 -0.87 -7.48
C ASP A 39 20.19 -1.38 -8.14
N SER A 40 20.79 -2.45 -7.60
CA SER A 40 22.06 -2.97 -8.12
C SER A 40 21.95 -3.69 -9.48
N GLY A 41 20.75 -3.77 -10.06
CA GLY A 41 20.49 -4.21 -11.44
C GLY A 41 20.47 -5.72 -11.67
N GLU A 42 21.36 -6.49 -11.03
CA GLU A 42 21.35 -7.96 -11.09
C GLU A 42 20.76 -8.55 -9.81
N ILE A 43 19.69 -9.34 -9.95
CA ILE A 43 19.07 -10.09 -8.84
C ILE A 43 19.43 -11.56 -9.00
N THR A 44 20.50 -11.99 -8.32
CA THR A 44 20.87 -13.41 -8.24
C THR A 44 19.90 -14.15 -7.31
N PRO A 45 19.79 -15.49 -7.40
CA PRO A 45 18.96 -16.27 -6.48
C PRO A 45 19.29 -16.03 -5.01
N GLU A 46 20.58 -15.93 -4.66
CA GLU A 46 21.04 -15.68 -3.29
C GLU A 46 20.59 -14.32 -2.77
N LYS A 47 20.67 -13.31 -3.63
CA LYS A 47 20.23 -11.96 -3.31
C LYS A 47 18.71 -11.90 -3.19
N GLN A 48 17.97 -12.60 -4.04
CA GLN A 48 16.52 -12.72 -3.93
C GLN A 48 16.12 -13.37 -2.60
N ASP A 49 16.75 -14.49 -2.25
CA ASP A 49 16.50 -15.18 -0.97
C ASP A 49 16.82 -14.27 0.23
N TYR A 50 17.89 -13.49 0.13
CA TYR A 50 18.26 -12.54 1.17
C TYR A 50 17.27 -11.37 1.30
N ILE A 51 16.84 -10.77 0.18
CA ILE A 51 15.78 -9.75 0.15
C ILE A 51 14.49 -10.30 0.75
N ASN A 52 14.13 -11.55 0.44
CA ASN A 52 12.94 -12.19 0.99
C ASN A 52 13.01 -12.28 2.53
N VAL A 53 14.16 -12.65 3.10
CA VAL A 53 14.36 -12.68 4.55
C VAL A 53 14.19 -11.28 5.17
N LEU A 54 14.81 -10.25 4.57
CA LEU A 54 14.66 -8.87 5.06
C LEU A 54 13.22 -8.37 4.95
N GLY A 55 12.53 -8.69 3.86
CA GLY A 55 11.12 -8.33 3.66
C GLY A 55 10.19 -8.95 4.70
N ILE A 56 10.47 -10.18 5.15
CA ILE A 56 9.72 -10.81 6.25
C ILE A 56 9.90 -10.02 7.56
N LEU A 57 11.12 -9.55 7.85
CA LEU A 57 11.38 -8.76 9.06
C LEU A 57 10.69 -7.39 9.03
N VAL A 58 10.69 -6.74 7.85
CA VAL A 58 9.95 -5.49 7.62
C VAL A 58 8.45 -5.72 7.87
N HIS A 59 7.89 -6.76 7.25
CA HIS A 59 6.48 -7.09 7.39
C HIS A 59 6.08 -7.38 8.85
N GLU A 60 6.88 -8.17 9.58
CA GLU A 60 6.63 -8.49 11.00
C GLU A 60 6.58 -7.22 11.87
N TYR A 61 7.49 -6.27 11.64
CA TYR A 61 7.48 -5.01 12.36
C TYR A 61 6.29 -4.11 11.97
N GLU A 62 6.03 -3.95 10.67
CA GLU A 62 4.96 -3.10 10.17
C GLU A 62 3.56 -3.61 10.57
N ASP A 63 3.34 -4.92 10.59
CA ASP A 63 2.05 -5.51 11.00
C ASP A 63 1.69 -5.15 12.45
N GLU A 64 2.69 -5.04 13.33
CA GLU A 64 2.51 -4.66 14.73
C GLU A 64 2.50 -3.15 14.96
N HIS A 65 3.24 -2.37 14.17
CA HIS A 65 3.56 -0.96 14.47
C HIS A 65 2.96 0.05 13.48
N VAL A 66 2.64 -0.36 12.26
CA VAL A 66 2.12 0.50 11.21
C VAL A 66 0.64 0.20 11.01
N PHE A 67 -0.21 1.07 11.57
CA PHE A 67 -1.62 1.05 11.25
C PHE A 67 -1.82 1.56 9.82
N ILE A 68 -2.12 0.65 8.89
CA ILE A 68 -2.64 1.02 7.57
C ILE A 68 -4.16 1.21 7.75
N PRO A 69 -4.69 2.44 7.75
CA PRO A 69 -6.12 2.64 7.86
C PRO A 69 -6.81 2.04 6.64
N ASP A 70 -7.76 1.13 6.88
CA ASP A 70 -8.72 0.75 5.84
C ASP A 70 -9.46 2.01 5.37
N LEU A 71 -9.23 2.39 4.12
CA LEU A 71 -9.99 3.45 3.46
C LEU A 71 -11.30 2.87 2.94
N TYR A 72 -12.41 3.43 3.38
CA TYR A 72 -13.74 3.10 2.89
C TYR A 72 -14.56 4.38 2.78
N GLY A 73 -15.70 4.27 2.11
CA GLY A 73 -16.65 5.36 2.00
C GLY A 73 -16.01 6.64 1.43
N VAL A 74 -16.20 7.75 2.15
CA VAL A 74 -15.76 9.07 1.70
C VAL A 74 -14.24 9.21 1.70
N GLU A 75 -13.54 8.56 2.63
CA GLU A 75 -12.08 8.64 2.69
C GLU A 75 -11.42 7.91 1.51
N LEU A 76 -11.97 6.77 1.09
CA LEU A 76 -11.55 6.11 -0.14
C LEU A 76 -11.79 7.00 -1.37
N LEU A 77 -12.95 7.67 -1.45
CA LEU A 77 -13.23 8.59 -2.56
C LEU A 77 -12.24 9.76 -2.61
N LYS A 78 -11.87 10.34 -1.46
CA LYS A 78 -10.87 11.42 -1.40
C LYS A 78 -9.51 10.94 -1.91
N ALA A 79 -9.06 9.77 -1.47
CA ALA A 79 -7.80 9.19 -1.92
C ALA A 79 -7.79 8.94 -3.43
N LEU A 80 -8.88 8.39 -3.99
CA LEU A 80 -9.01 8.17 -5.44
C LEU A 80 -9.02 9.47 -6.24
N ILE A 81 -9.63 10.53 -5.71
CA ILE A 81 -9.63 11.85 -6.34
C ILE A 81 -8.21 12.42 -6.40
N ASP A 82 -7.46 12.31 -5.30
CA ASP A 82 -6.11 12.84 -5.19
C ASP A 82 -5.14 12.06 -6.10
N GLU A 83 -5.14 10.73 -6.00
CA GLU A 83 -4.28 9.82 -6.78
C GLU A 83 -4.48 9.98 -8.29
N LEU A 84 -5.73 10.19 -8.72
CA LEU A 84 -6.08 10.33 -10.15
C LEU A 84 -6.12 11.80 -10.61
N GLY A 85 -5.82 12.76 -9.73
CA GLY A 85 -5.82 14.20 -10.04
C GLY A 85 -7.19 14.73 -10.48
N LEU A 86 -8.28 14.15 -10.00
CA LEU A 86 -9.65 14.50 -10.40
C LEU A 86 -10.14 15.78 -9.75
N LYS A 87 -11.04 16.49 -10.43
CA LYS A 87 -11.77 17.64 -9.87
C LYS A 87 -13.23 17.24 -9.63
N GLN A 88 -13.92 17.96 -8.74
CA GLN A 88 -15.35 17.67 -8.45
C GLN A 88 -16.21 17.68 -9.72
N LYS A 89 -15.95 18.60 -10.66
CA LYS A 89 -16.63 18.63 -11.96
C LYS A 89 -16.56 17.31 -12.75
N ASP A 90 -15.49 16.53 -12.59
CA ASP A 90 -15.28 15.28 -13.32
C ASP A 90 -16.16 14.14 -12.76
N LEU A 91 -16.66 14.30 -11.53
CA LEU A 91 -17.56 13.36 -10.86
C LEU A 91 -19.04 13.77 -10.94
N VAL A 92 -19.38 14.82 -11.69
CA VAL A 92 -20.77 15.28 -11.86
C VAL A 92 -21.66 14.20 -12.48
N ASN A 93 -21.13 13.35 -13.35
CA ASN A 93 -21.89 12.22 -13.91
C ASN A 93 -22.28 11.17 -12.85
N VAL A 94 -21.53 11.10 -11.75
CA VAL A 94 -21.80 10.21 -10.61
C VAL A 94 -22.82 10.85 -9.65
N PHE A 95 -22.60 12.12 -9.28
CA PHE A 95 -23.32 12.79 -8.17
C PHE A 95 -24.31 13.88 -8.60
N LYS A 96 -24.50 14.08 -9.91
CA LYS A 96 -25.37 15.07 -10.57
C LYS A 96 -24.92 16.53 -10.45
N THR A 97 -24.37 16.97 -9.31
CA THR A 97 -23.91 18.35 -9.12
C THR A 97 -22.69 18.44 -8.21
N GLU A 98 -21.84 19.45 -8.42
CA GLU A 98 -20.68 19.74 -7.55
C GLU A 98 -21.09 20.03 -6.09
N SER A 99 -22.27 20.61 -5.88
CA SER A 99 -22.80 20.84 -4.53
C SER A 99 -23.03 19.53 -3.76
N ILE A 100 -23.55 18.49 -4.43
CA ILE A 100 -23.73 17.17 -3.80
C ILE A 100 -22.37 16.54 -3.48
N ILE A 101 -21.40 16.66 -4.39
CA ILE A 101 -20.04 16.13 -4.21
C ILE A 101 -19.40 16.77 -2.99
N SER A 102 -19.39 18.10 -2.90
CA SER A 102 -18.86 18.83 -1.75
C SER A 102 -19.53 18.43 -0.44
N ALA A 103 -20.87 18.29 -0.42
CA ALA A 103 -21.58 17.85 0.79
C ALA A 103 -21.19 16.43 1.22
N ILE A 104 -20.91 15.52 0.27
CA ILE A 104 -20.44 14.16 0.58
C ILE A 104 -19.00 14.18 1.07
N LEU A 105 -18.10 14.88 0.38
CA LEU A 105 -16.68 14.98 0.77
C LEU A 105 -16.49 15.59 2.17
N ASN A 106 -17.40 16.49 2.57
CA ASN A 106 -17.43 17.10 3.89
C ASN A 106 -18.23 16.28 4.94
N GLY A 107 -18.71 15.08 4.59
CA GLY A 107 -19.46 14.20 5.51
C GLY A 107 -20.88 14.66 5.86
N GLN A 108 -21.38 15.73 5.23
CA GLN A 108 -22.73 16.25 5.43
C GLN A 108 -23.80 15.37 4.75
N ARG A 109 -23.40 14.58 3.75
CA ARG A 109 -24.25 13.60 3.08
C ARG A 109 -23.55 12.25 2.98
N LYS A 110 -24.32 11.18 3.15
CA LYS A 110 -23.86 9.80 2.90
C LYS A 110 -24.03 9.42 1.44
N PHE A 111 -23.29 8.42 1.00
CA PHE A 111 -23.56 7.77 -0.29
C PHE A 111 -24.95 7.13 -0.31
N THR A 112 -25.56 7.14 -1.49
CA THR A 112 -26.70 6.28 -1.81
C THR A 112 -26.18 5.03 -2.51
N VAL A 113 -27.02 3.99 -2.63
CA VAL A 113 -26.67 2.79 -3.41
C VAL A 113 -26.34 3.16 -4.86
N GLU A 114 -27.14 4.04 -5.48
CA GLU A 114 -26.89 4.55 -6.85
C GLU A 114 -25.52 5.23 -6.98
N HIS A 115 -25.09 5.99 -5.98
CA HIS A 115 -23.75 6.59 -5.99
C HIS A 115 -22.67 5.51 -5.97
N ILE A 116 -22.80 4.49 -5.11
CA ILE A 116 -21.80 3.42 -4.99
C ILE A 116 -21.71 2.61 -6.29
N GLU A 117 -22.84 2.30 -6.93
CA GLU A 117 -22.86 1.61 -8.23
C GLU A 117 -22.12 2.43 -9.30
N LYS A 118 -22.44 3.73 -9.42
CA LYS A 118 -21.78 4.61 -10.39
C LYS A 118 -20.30 4.84 -10.10
N LEU A 119 -19.91 4.94 -8.83
CA LEU A 119 -18.51 5.01 -8.43
C LEU A 119 -17.75 3.73 -8.80
N SER A 120 -18.37 2.58 -8.57
CA SER A 120 -17.83 1.27 -8.93
C SER A 120 -17.59 1.18 -10.45
N ASP A 121 -18.56 1.65 -11.25
CA ASP A 121 -18.43 1.70 -12.70
C ASP A 121 -17.37 2.69 -13.19
N PHE A 122 -17.26 3.85 -12.53
CA PHE A 122 -16.31 4.91 -12.87
C PHE A 122 -14.88 4.48 -12.57
N PHE A 123 -14.62 3.94 -11.38
CA PHE A 123 -13.29 3.53 -10.94
C PHE A 123 -12.93 2.07 -11.28
N LYS A 124 -13.88 1.29 -11.80
CA LYS A 124 -13.73 -0.16 -12.07
C LYS A 124 -13.37 -0.97 -10.83
N LEU A 125 -14.04 -0.64 -9.71
CA LEU A 125 -13.85 -1.30 -8.42
C LEU A 125 -15.12 -2.06 -8.02
N SER A 126 -14.98 -3.07 -7.18
CA SER A 126 -16.15 -3.73 -6.57
C SER A 126 -16.89 -2.75 -5.63
N PRO A 127 -18.23 -2.67 -5.66
CA PRO A 127 -19.02 -1.87 -4.71
C PRO A 127 -18.65 -2.08 -3.24
N SER A 128 -18.22 -3.30 -2.89
CA SER A 128 -17.83 -3.68 -1.53
C SER A 128 -16.73 -2.79 -0.93
N VAL A 129 -15.85 -2.20 -1.74
CA VAL A 129 -14.73 -1.38 -1.24
C VAL A 129 -15.19 -0.07 -0.59
N PHE A 130 -16.39 0.41 -0.93
CA PHE A 130 -16.94 1.63 -0.34
C PHE A 130 -17.62 1.39 1.01
N PHE A 131 -17.75 0.15 1.45
CA PHE A 131 -18.31 -0.21 2.75
C PHE A 131 -17.19 -0.52 3.75
N ARG A 132 -17.40 -0.16 5.02
CA ARG A 132 -16.48 -0.57 6.09
C ARG A 132 -16.51 -2.10 6.16
N ARG A 133 -15.34 -2.74 6.06
CA ARG A 133 -15.21 -4.17 6.32
C ARG A 133 -15.39 -4.39 7.82
N SER A 134 -16.49 -5.05 8.22
CA SER A 134 -16.58 -5.58 9.57
C SER A 134 -15.78 -6.88 9.61
N LEU A 135 -14.71 -6.89 10.38
CA LEU A 135 -14.09 -8.13 10.84
C LEU A 135 -15.02 -8.81 11.86
#